data_AF-A0A6N7IH54-F1
#
_entry.id   AF-A0A6N7IH54-F1
#
_cell.length_a   1.000
_cell.length_b   1.000
_cell.length_c   1.000
_cell.angle_alpha   90.00
_cell.angle_beta   90.00
_cell.angle_gamma   90.00
#
_symmetry.space_group_name_H-M   'P 1'
#
loop_
_entity.id
_entity.type
_entity.pdbx_description
1 polymer ?
#
loop_
_entity_poly.entity_id
_entity_poly.type
_entity_poly.pdbx_seq_one_letter_code
_entity_poly.pdbx_strand_id
1 'polypeptide(L)'
;MARTADFAVTQATVPVVGVDGEVDLSNIEELKRAIEVAARDEARGLVADLGGVTHLDSTVLALLDEICRRLTRRNVELHLVLPEDEHIRRNLRLVELPESLPVHEDLEAARQAALAYTAEAGTALVEQLRTALSTRDTIGMAKGMLVVSTGCTPDDAFDILRRESQNRNMKLRDLAHELVDLATKSAGREPVDG
;
A
#
# COMPACT_ATOMS: atom_id res chain seq x y z
N MET A 1 -13.08 -40.49 13.05
CA MET A 1 -13.85 -39.24 13.24
C MET A 1 -12.90 -38.12 12.92
N ALA A 2 -13.10 -37.44 11.79
CA ALA A 2 -12.26 -36.33 11.37
C ALA A 2 -12.36 -35.22 12.43
N ARG A 3 -11.22 -34.75 12.95
CA ARG A 3 -11.20 -33.57 13.80
C ARG A 3 -11.36 -32.37 12.87
N THR A 4 -12.50 -31.72 12.94
CA THR A 4 -12.78 -30.45 12.26
C THR A 4 -11.73 -29.42 12.66
N ALA A 5 -11.20 -28.65 11.70
CA ALA A 5 -10.33 -27.52 11.99
C ALA A 5 -11.12 -26.42 12.71
N ASP A 6 -10.55 -25.86 13.76
CA ASP A 6 -11.11 -24.72 14.47
C ASP A 6 -10.51 -23.42 13.90
N PHE A 7 -11.38 -22.47 13.59
CA PHE A 7 -11.01 -21.16 13.05
C PHE A 7 -11.30 -20.06 14.07
N ALA A 8 -10.26 -19.31 14.45
CA ALA A 8 -10.38 -18.17 15.36
C ALA A 8 -9.99 -16.89 14.63
N VAL A 9 -10.84 -15.86 14.69
CA VAL A 9 -10.53 -14.54 14.13
C VAL A 9 -10.35 -13.55 15.26
N THR A 10 -9.14 -13.00 15.37
CA THR A 10 -8.81 -11.93 16.32
C THR A 10 -8.71 -10.61 15.56
N GLN A 11 -9.64 -9.70 15.83
CA GLN A 11 -9.62 -8.35 15.25
C GLN A 11 -8.66 -7.45 16.04
N ALA A 12 -7.71 -6.87 15.32
CA ALA A 12 -6.75 -5.90 15.83
C ALA A 12 -6.34 -4.97 14.68
N THR A 13 -5.37 -4.08 14.90
CA THR A 13 -4.79 -3.24 13.83
C THR A 13 -4.29 -4.09 12.65
N VAL A 14 -3.79 -5.29 12.95
CA VAL A 14 -3.53 -6.36 11.99
C VAL A 14 -4.41 -7.54 12.41
N PRO A 15 -5.47 -7.87 11.65
CA PRO A 15 -6.31 -9.02 11.93
C PRO A 15 -5.51 -10.32 11.84
N VAL A 16 -5.81 -11.25 12.75
CA VAL A 16 -5.19 -12.58 12.80
C VAL A 16 -6.26 -13.65 12.64
N VAL A 17 -6.06 -14.57 11.70
CA VAL A 17 -6.87 -15.77 11.52
C VAL A 17 -6.05 -16.97 11.99
N GLY A 18 -6.36 -17.48 13.18
CA GLY A 18 -5.78 -18.71 13.71
C GLY A 18 -6.51 -19.93 13.19
N VAL A 19 -5.75 -20.95 12.80
CA VAL A 19 -6.25 -22.23 12.32
C VAL A 19 -5.58 -23.35 13.12
N ASP A 20 -6.40 -24.16 13.79
CA ASP A 20 -5.94 -25.33 14.54
C ASP A 20 -6.57 -26.61 13.97
N GLY A 21 -5.77 -27.65 13.74
CA GLY A 21 -6.23 -28.93 13.22
C GLY A 21 -5.95 -29.18 11.74
N GLU A 22 -6.79 -29.98 11.08
CA GLU A 22 -6.55 -30.43 9.71
C GLU A 22 -7.39 -29.63 8.71
N VAL A 23 -6.73 -28.93 7.78
CA VAL A 23 -7.41 -28.20 6.71
C VAL A 23 -7.56 -29.10 5.48
N ASP A 24 -8.79 -29.33 5.06
CA ASP A 24 -9.13 -30.19 3.93
C ASP A 24 -10.28 -29.61 3.08
N LEU A 25 -10.67 -30.31 2.00
CA LEU A 25 -11.75 -29.89 1.09
C LEU A 25 -13.11 -29.66 1.76
N SER A 26 -13.37 -30.27 2.93
CA SER A 26 -14.64 -30.12 3.66
C SER A 26 -14.72 -28.81 4.44
N ASN A 27 -13.59 -28.26 4.87
CA ASN A 27 -13.50 -27.04 5.68
C ASN A 27 -12.78 -25.87 4.97
N ILE A 28 -12.32 -26.07 3.73
CA ILE A 28 -11.58 -25.08 2.94
C ILE A 28 -12.35 -23.76 2.73
N GLU A 29 -13.68 -23.84 2.58
CA GLU A 29 -14.53 -22.66 2.42
C GLU A 29 -14.69 -21.88 3.73
N GLU A 30 -14.51 -22.53 4.89
CA GLU A 30 -14.53 -21.85 6.20
C GLU A 30 -13.26 -21.03 6.40
N LEU A 31 -12.09 -21.58 6.05
CA LEU A 31 -10.82 -20.84 6.02
C LEU A 31 -10.93 -19.59 5.15
N LYS A 32 -11.44 -19.77 3.92
CA LYS A 32 -11.66 -18.67 2.98
C LYS A 32 -12.57 -17.60 3.57
N ARG A 33 -13.69 -17.99 4.18
CA ARG A 33 -14.62 -17.06 4.84
C ARG A 33 -13.97 -16.35 6.03
N ALA A 34 -13.20 -17.05 6.86
CA ALA A 34 -12.52 -16.45 8.01
C ALA A 34 -11.55 -15.35 7.56
N ILE A 35 -10.74 -15.62 6.53
CA ILE A 35 -9.82 -14.63 5.95
C ILE A 35 -10.60 -13.47 5.30
N GLU A 36 -11.67 -13.76 4.56
CA GLU A 36 -12.51 -12.72 3.98
C GLU A 36 -13.16 -11.81 5.01
N VAL A 37 -13.59 -12.36 6.16
CA VAL A 37 -14.19 -11.60 7.26
C VAL A 37 -13.13 -10.74 7.94
N ALA A 38 -11.95 -11.30 8.21
CA ALA A 38 -10.83 -10.56 8.78
C ALA A 38 -10.36 -9.42 7.87
N ALA A 39 -10.45 -9.56 6.54
CA ALA A 39 -10.08 -8.53 5.58
C ALA A 39 -11.09 -7.38 5.41
N ARG A 40 -12.21 -7.34 6.16
CA ARG A 40 -13.26 -6.30 5.98
C ARG A 40 -12.94 -4.95 6.66
N ASP A 41 -12.10 -4.92 7.70
CA ASP A 41 -11.95 -3.75 8.59
C ASP A 41 -10.83 -2.76 8.19
N GLU A 42 -10.84 -2.23 6.96
CA GLU A 42 -9.79 -1.32 6.42
C GLU A 42 -8.35 -1.86 6.51
N ALA A 43 -8.20 -3.14 6.87
CA ALA A 43 -6.93 -3.79 7.10
C ALA A 43 -6.11 -3.81 5.82
N ARG A 44 -4.86 -3.35 5.91
CA ARG A 44 -3.88 -3.42 4.82
C ARG A 44 -2.90 -4.58 4.98
N GLY A 45 -2.80 -5.14 6.18
CA GLY A 45 -2.06 -6.36 6.46
C GLY A 45 -2.93 -7.33 7.27
N LEU A 46 -2.83 -8.62 6.98
CA LEU A 46 -3.54 -9.69 7.66
C LEU A 46 -2.60 -10.87 7.90
N VAL A 47 -2.72 -11.52 9.06
CA VAL A 47 -1.96 -12.73 9.37
C VAL A 47 -2.87 -13.94 9.37
N ALA A 48 -2.49 -15.01 8.66
CA ALA A 48 -3.07 -16.33 8.85
C ALA A 48 -2.06 -17.20 9.62
N ASP A 49 -2.40 -17.51 10.86
CA ASP A 49 -1.62 -18.38 11.73
C ASP A 49 -2.02 -19.83 11.51
N LEU A 50 -1.19 -20.54 10.76
CA LEU A 50 -1.33 -21.97 10.49
C LEU A 50 -0.45 -22.80 11.43
N GLY A 51 0.07 -22.23 12.52
CA GLY A 51 0.97 -22.93 13.45
C GLY A 51 0.35 -24.17 14.10
N GLY A 52 -0.98 -24.19 14.27
CA GLY A 52 -1.75 -25.34 14.76
C GLY A 52 -2.16 -26.34 13.68
N VAL A 53 -1.80 -26.11 12.41
CA VAL A 53 -2.19 -26.98 11.30
C VAL A 53 -1.27 -28.20 11.22
N THR A 54 -1.87 -29.39 11.20
CA THR A 54 -1.11 -30.65 11.20
C THR A 54 -0.91 -31.25 9.81
N HIS A 55 -1.65 -30.78 8.81
CA HIS A 55 -1.53 -31.23 7.42
C HIS A 55 -1.71 -30.07 6.44
N LEU A 56 -0.81 -29.98 5.46
CA LEU A 56 -0.84 -28.97 4.41
C LEU A 56 -0.52 -29.63 3.07
N ASP A 57 -1.46 -29.58 2.14
CA ASP A 57 -1.35 -30.18 0.81
C ASP A 57 -1.32 -29.10 -0.31
N SER A 58 -1.23 -29.55 -1.56
CA SER A 58 -1.29 -28.66 -2.72
C SER A 58 -2.61 -27.91 -2.85
N THR A 59 -3.70 -28.46 -2.31
CA THR A 59 -5.04 -27.88 -2.37
C THR A 59 -5.14 -26.65 -1.49
N VAL A 60 -4.67 -26.76 -0.24
CA VAL A 60 -4.64 -25.65 0.72
C VAL A 60 -3.70 -24.55 0.22
N LEU A 61 -2.53 -24.91 -0.33
CA LEU A 61 -1.61 -23.93 -0.91
C LEU A 61 -2.20 -23.19 -2.11
N ALA A 62 -2.88 -23.90 -3.02
CA ALA A 62 -3.55 -23.28 -4.16
C ALA A 62 -4.64 -22.30 -3.72
N LEU A 63 -5.39 -22.63 -2.66
CA LEU A 63 -6.36 -21.72 -2.06
C LEU A 63 -5.68 -20.49 -1.45
N LEU A 64 -4.62 -20.66 -0.67
CA LEU A 64 -3.91 -19.53 -0.04
C LEU A 64 -3.35 -18.57 -1.08
N ASP A 65 -2.84 -19.11 -2.20
CA ASP A 65 -2.39 -18.34 -3.36
C ASP A 65 -3.56 -17.61 -4.08
N GLU A 66 -4.70 -18.28 -4.27
CA GLU A 66 -5.91 -17.63 -4.79
C GLU A 66 -6.39 -16.48 -3.88
N ILE A 67 -6.42 -16.71 -2.58
CA ILE A 67 -6.81 -15.72 -1.57
C ILE A 67 -5.84 -14.54 -1.61
N CYS A 68 -4.52 -14.78 -1.63
CA CYS A 68 -3.51 -13.73 -1.76
C CYS A 68 -3.74 -12.86 -2.97
N ARG A 69 -3.84 -13.45 -4.16
CA ARG A 69 -4.07 -12.69 -5.40
C ARG A 69 -5.34 -11.84 -5.33
N ARG A 70 -6.36 -12.29 -4.60
CA ARG A 70 -7.58 -11.51 -4.39
C ARG A 70 -7.43 -10.39 -3.36
N LEU A 71 -6.67 -10.62 -2.29
CA LEU A 71 -6.34 -9.64 -1.25
C LEU A 71 -5.41 -8.54 -1.77
N THR A 72 -4.42 -8.88 -2.59
CA THR A 72 -3.52 -7.90 -3.24
C THR A 72 -4.30 -6.88 -4.08
N ARG A 73 -5.36 -7.31 -4.78
CA ARG A 73 -6.25 -6.37 -5.52
C ARG A 73 -7.00 -5.40 -4.61
N ARG A 74 -7.17 -5.73 -3.34
CA ARG A 74 -7.75 -4.86 -2.30
C ARG A 74 -6.68 -4.12 -1.50
N ASN A 75 -5.41 -4.21 -1.94
CA ASN A 75 -4.27 -3.63 -1.26
C ASN A 75 -4.05 -4.18 0.17
N VAL A 76 -4.37 -5.46 0.37
CA VAL A 76 -4.17 -6.21 1.61
C VAL A 76 -3.09 -7.26 1.39
N GLU A 77 -2.03 -7.25 2.21
CA GLU A 77 -0.98 -8.26 2.20
C GLU A 77 -1.29 -9.37 3.22
N LEU A 78 -1.18 -10.63 2.79
CA LEU A 78 -1.40 -11.80 3.64
C LEU A 78 -0.05 -12.37 4.09
N HIS A 79 0.16 -12.42 5.40
CA HIS A 79 1.34 -13.01 6.02
C HIS A 79 0.98 -14.37 6.60
N LEU A 80 1.79 -15.39 6.33
CA LEU A 80 1.57 -16.72 6.87
C LEU A 80 2.53 -17.03 8.02
N VAL A 81 2.00 -17.66 9.06
CA VAL A 81 2.81 -18.39 10.05
C VAL A 81 2.61 -19.87 9.76
N LEU A 82 3.70 -20.60 9.59
CA LEU A 82 3.64 -22.03 9.34
C LEU A 82 4.05 -22.83 10.58
N PRO A 83 3.56 -24.08 10.71
CA PRO A 83 3.99 -24.98 11.77
C PRO A 83 5.51 -25.09 11.85
N GLU A 84 6.02 -25.30 13.06
CA GLU A 84 7.44 -25.62 13.28
C GLU A 84 7.85 -26.99 12.71
N ASP A 85 6.87 -27.83 12.37
CA ASP A 85 7.09 -29.18 11.84
C ASP A 85 7.95 -29.19 10.57
N GLU A 86 9.09 -29.87 10.64
CA GLU A 86 10.02 -29.98 9.52
C GLU A 86 9.42 -30.68 8.30
N HIS A 87 8.46 -31.60 8.46
CA HIS A 87 7.83 -32.30 7.33
C HIS A 87 7.04 -31.32 6.46
N ILE A 88 6.28 -30.42 7.09
CA ILE A 88 5.49 -29.40 6.38
C ILE A 88 6.44 -28.40 5.72
N ARG A 89 7.43 -27.88 6.46
CA ARG A 89 8.42 -26.93 5.91
C ARG A 89 9.22 -27.53 4.76
N ARG A 90 9.59 -28.80 4.83
CA ARG A 90 10.33 -29.50 3.77
C ARG A 90 9.47 -29.74 2.53
N ASN A 91 8.21 -30.13 2.70
CA ASN A 91 7.27 -30.24 1.58
C ASN A 91 7.06 -28.89 0.90
N LEU A 92 7.02 -27.80 1.67
CA LEU A 92 6.89 -26.45 1.13
C LEU A 92 8.13 -25.95 0.40
N ARG A 93 9.34 -26.39 0.75
CA ARG A 93 10.54 -26.06 -0.05
C ARG A 93 10.50 -26.66 -1.46
N LEU A 94 9.70 -27.70 -1.67
CA LEU A 94 9.50 -28.33 -2.98
C LEU A 94 8.46 -27.60 -3.83
N VAL A 95 7.64 -26.76 -3.19
CA VAL A 95 6.63 -25.92 -3.85
C VAL A 95 7.19 -24.50 -3.91
N GLU A 96 7.35 -23.94 -5.10
CA GLU A 96 7.77 -22.54 -5.22
C GLU A 96 6.64 -21.65 -4.69
N LEU A 97 6.76 -21.22 -3.43
CA LEU A 97 5.79 -20.31 -2.83
C LEU A 97 5.89 -18.97 -3.54
N PRO A 98 4.74 -18.38 -3.92
CA PRO A 98 4.74 -17.09 -4.59
C PRO A 98 5.33 -16.02 -3.67
N GLU A 99 6.13 -15.10 -4.22
CA GLU A 99 6.73 -13.99 -3.47
C GLU A 99 5.69 -13.11 -2.75
N SER A 100 4.45 -13.12 -3.23
CA SER A 100 3.31 -12.42 -2.64
C SER A 100 2.73 -13.06 -1.37
N LEU A 101 3.30 -14.18 -0.92
CA LEU A 101 2.87 -14.92 0.27
C LEU A 101 4.04 -14.98 1.27
N PRO A 102 4.36 -13.87 1.96
CA PRO A 102 5.44 -13.83 2.92
C PRO A 102 5.16 -14.78 4.09
N VAL A 103 6.10 -15.71 4.30
CA VAL A 103 6.07 -16.71 5.37
C VAL A 103 6.99 -16.27 6.51
N HIS A 104 6.50 -16.38 7.73
CA HIS A 104 7.20 -15.98 8.95
C HIS A 104 7.36 -17.16 9.90
N GLU A 105 8.36 -17.07 10.76
CA GLU A 105 8.68 -18.11 11.74
C GLU A 105 7.65 -18.21 12.86
N ASP A 106 7.09 -17.06 13.27
CA ASP A 106 6.12 -16.95 14.35
C ASP A 106 5.08 -15.84 14.08
N LEU A 107 4.06 -15.81 14.93
CA LEU A 107 2.97 -14.83 14.86
C LEU A 107 3.44 -13.39 15.08
N GLU A 108 4.43 -13.16 15.93
CA GLU A 108 4.88 -11.80 16.23
C GLU A 108 5.66 -11.22 15.05
N ALA A 109 6.54 -11.99 14.43
CA ALA A 109 7.25 -11.63 13.20
C ALA A 109 6.27 -11.32 12.06
N ALA A 110 5.26 -12.18 11.86
CA ALA A 110 4.22 -11.95 10.86
C ALA A 110 3.44 -10.65 11.12
N ARG A 111 3.09 -10.39 12.40
CA ARG A 111 2.35 -9.20 12.81
C ARG A 111 3.17 -7.93 12.65
N GLN A 112 4.46 -7.96 12.99
CA GLN A 112 5.38 -6.85 12.78
C GLN A 112 5.53 -6.51 11.30
N ALA A 113 5.70 -7.52 10.44
CA ALA A 113 5.78 -7.33 9.00
C ALA A 113 4.49 -6.73 8.42
N ALA A 114 3.32 -7.25 8.81
CA ALA A 114 2.02 -6.73 8.37
C ALA A 114 1.76 -5.29 8.84
N LEU A 115 2.20 -4.94 10.05
CA LEU A 115 2.11 -3.59 10.58
C LEU A 115 3.05 -2.64 9.83
N ALA A 116 4.27 -3.07 9.52
CA ALA A 116 5.23 -2.31 8.73
C ALA A 116 4.68 -2.02 7.32
N TYR A 117 4.14 -3.03 6.63
CA TYR A 117 3.47 -2.86 5.34
C TYR A 117 2.34 -1.82 5.41
N THR A 118 1.49 -1.93 6.45
CA THR A 118 0.38 -1.00 6.67
C THR A 118 0.88 0.45 6.87
N ALA A 119 1.94 0.63 7.66
CA ALA A 119 2.53 1.93 7.94
C ALA A 119 3.22 2.55 6.71
N GLU A 120 3.94 1.74 5.93
CA GLU A 120 4.59 2.16 4.68
C GLU A 120 3.56 2.59 3.64
N ALA A 121 2.50 1.79 3.45
CA ALA A 121 1.41 2.13 2.54
C ALA A 121 0.68 3.41 2.97
N GLY A 122 0.56 3.67 4.28
CA GLY A 122 0.02 4.92 4.81
C GLY A 122 0.92 6.12 4.52
N THR A 123 2.22 5.97 4.77
CA THR A 123 3.24 7.02 4.54
C THR A 123 3.33 7.39 3.06
N ALA A 124 3.36 6.41 2.16
CA ALA A 124 3.41 6.62 0.72
C ALA A 124 2.21 7.44 0.22
N LEU A 125 1.00 7.16 0.74
CA LEU A 125 -0.20 7.91 0.38
C LEU A 125 -0.14 9.36 0.88
N VAL A 126 0.32 9.59 2.11
CA VAL A 126 0.49 10.94 2.66
C VAL A 126 1.47 11.75 1.82
N GLU A 127 2.60 11.16 1.42
CA GLU A 127 3.59 11.83 0.57
C GLU A 127 3.07 12.12 -0.84
N GLN A 128 2.32 11.20 -1.43
CA GLN A 128 1.64 11.45 -2.72
C GLN A 128 0.65 12.61 -2.63
N LEU A 129 -0.15 12.67 -1.56
CA LEU A 129 -1.09 13.76 -1.33
C LEU A 129 -0.38 15.10 -1.09
N ARG A 130 0.67 15.13 -0.25
CA ARG A 130 1.49 16.32 -0.03
C ARG A 130 2.10 16.84 -1.32
N THR A 131 2.63 15.93 -2.15
CA THR A 131 3.20 16.27 -3.46
C THR A 131 2.13 16.86 -4.37
N ALA A 132 0.94 16.27 -4.42
CA ALA A 132 -0.16 16.77 -5.25
C ALA A 132 -0.65 18.15 -4.79
N LEU A 133 -0.79 18.37 -3.47
CA LEU A 133 -1.18 19.66 -2.90
C LEU A 133 -0.14 20.74 -3.18
N SER A 134 1.13 20.48 -2.90
CA SER A 134 2.23 21.42 -3.16
C SER A 134 2.32 21.79 -4.65
N THR A 135 2.13 20.82 -5.54
CA THR A 135 2.10 21.06 -6.99
C THR A 135 0.98 22.02 -7.37
N ARG A 136 -0.23 21.82 -6.83
CA ARG A 136 -1.39 22.67 -7.10
C ARG A 136 -1.19 24.08 -6.58
N ASP A 137 -0.63 24.22 -5.38
CA ASP A 137 -0.42 25.51 -4.74
C ASP A 137 0.63 26.34 -5.50
N THR A 138 1.77 25.75 -5.88
CA THR A 138 2.81 26.44 -6.67
C THR A 138 2.28 26.89 -8.04
N ILE A 139 1.55 26.01 -8.75
CA ILE A 139 0.93 26.37 -10.03
C ILE A 139 -0.10 27.49 -9.84
N GLY A 140 -0.89 27.45 -8.76
CA GLY A 140 -1.82 28.51 -8.40
C GLY A 140 -1.14 29.85 -8.18
N MET A 141 -0.01 29.88 -7.46
CA MET A 141 0.78 31.09 -7.23
C MET A 141 1.36 31.65 -8.53
N ALA A 142 2.00 30.83 -9.35
CA ALA A 142 2.53 31.26 -10.65
C ALA A 142 1.43 31.82 -11.57
N LYS A 143 0.26 31.19 -11.57
CA LYS A 143 -0.92 31.66 -12.29
C LYS A 143 -1.39 33.02 -11.77
N GLY A 144 -1.49 33.18 -10.46
CA GLY A 144 -1.87 34.46 -9.83
C GLY A 144 -0.88 35.59 -10.15
N MET A 145 0.41 35.30 -10.13
CA MET A 145 1.44 36.25 -10.53
C MET A 145 1.31 36.68 -12.00
N LEU A 146 1.05 35.74 -12.91
CA LEU A 146 0.82 36.06 -14.32
C LEU A 146 -0.43 36.94 -14.49
N VAL A 147 -1.54 36.61 -13.83
CA VAL A 147 -2.76 37.42 -13.83
C VAL A 147 -2.45 38.86 -13.40
N VAL A 148 -1.68 39.05 -12.32
CA VAL A 148 -1.30 40.39 -11.85
C VAL A 148 -0.34 41.10 -12.81
N SER A 149 0.65 40.39 -13.35
CA SER A 149 1.71 40.99 -14.18
C SER A 149 1.28 41.34 -15.61
N THR A 150 0.34 40.59 -16.18
CA THR A 150 -0.08 40.75 -17.58
C THR A 150 -1.52 41.23 -17.72
N GLY A 151 -2.29 41.27 -16.63
CA GLY A 151 -3.71 41.64 -16.63
C GLY A 151 -4.62 40.63 -17.36
N CYS A 152 -4.17 39.38 -17.55
CA CYS A 152 -4.94 38.35 -18.23
C CYS A 152 -5.92 37.63 -17.29
N THR A 153 -6.83 36.82 -17.85
CA THR A 153 -7.72 35.99 -17.04
C THR A 153 -6.96 34.80 -16.42
N PRO A 154 -7.48 34.17 -15.35
CA PRO A 154 -6.87 32.97 -14.79
C PRO A 154 -6.71 31.83 -15.79
N ASP A 155 -7.64 31.67 -16.73
CA ASP A 155 -7.57 30.62 -17.74
C ASP A 155 -6.48 30.92 -18.78
N ASP A 156 -6.39 32.17 -19.23
CA ASP A 156 -5.30 32.62 -20.12
C ASP A 156 -3.93 32.43 -19.47
N ALA A 157 -3.80 32.76 -18.18
CA ALA A 157 -2.57 32.57 -17.42
C ALA A 157 -2.16 31.09 -17.36
N PHE A 158 -3.13 30.18 -17.18
CA PHE A 158 -2.85 28.75 -17.18
C PHE A 158 -2.42 28.24 -18.56
N ASP A 159 -3.04 28.74 -19.63
CA ASP A 159 -2.65 28.43 -21.01
C ASP A 159 -1.27 28.98 -21.38
N ILE A 160 -0.88 30.13 -20.81
CA ILE A 160 0.48 30.67 -20.93
C ILE A 160 1.47 29.73 -20.25
N LEU A 161 1.22 29.33 -18.99
CA LEU A 161 2.09 28.37 -18.28
C LEU A 161 2.21 27.05 -19.04
N ARG A 162 1.10 26.53 -19.59
CA ARG A 162 1.09 25.29 -20.37
C ARG A 162 1.94 25.40 -21.64
N ARG A 163 1.80 26.49 -22.40
CA ARG A 163 2.58 26.73 -23.61
C ARG A 163 4.07 26.86 -23.30
N GLU A 164 4.42 27.63 -22.27
CA GLU A 164 5.81 27.80 -21.85
C GLU A 164 6.44 26.48 -21.35
N SER A 165 5.68 25.68 -20.59
CA SER A 165 6.10 24.36 -20.14
C SER A 165 6.41 23.43 -21.32
N GLN A 166 5.57 23.44 -22.36
CA GLN A 166 5.78 22.66 -23.58
C GLN A 166 6.96 23.15 -24.41
N ASN A 167 7.06 24.47 -24.61
CA ASN A 167 8.17 25.09 -25.35
C ASN A 167 9.52 24.76 -24.71
N ARG A 168 9.57 24.70 -23.38
CA ARG A 168 10.77 24.39 -22.60
C ARG A 168 10.96 22.90 -22.32
N ASN A 169 10.04 22.05 -22.77
CA ASN A 169 10.01 20.60 -22.50
C ASN A 169 10.24 20.26 -21.01
N MET A 170 9.60 21.01 -20.12
CA MET A 170 9.73 20.84 -18.66
C MET A 170 8.36 20.62 -18.02
N LYS A 171 8.30 19.94 -16.88
CA LYS A 171 7.03 19.72 -16.18
C LYS A 171 6.47 21.07 -15.71
N LEU A 172 5.16 21.27 -15.89
CA LEU A 172 4.46 22.52 -15.53
C LEU A 172 4.72 22.98 -14.09
N ARG A 173 4.81 22.03 -13.16
CA ARG A 173 5.15 22.28 -11.75
C ARG A 173 6.53 22.91 -11.61
N ASP A 174 7.51 22.38 -12.31
CA ASP A 174 8.91 22.82 -12.19
C ASP A 174 9.04 24.24 -12.78
N LEU A 175 8.30 24.53 -13.86
CA LEU A 175 8.20 25.89 -14.42
C LEU A 175 7.55 26.86 -13.41
N ALA A 176 6.47 26.44 -12.75
CA ALA A 176 5.81 27.26 -11.75
C ALA A 176 6.72 27.57 -10.55
N HIS A 177 7.52 26.59 -10.09
CA HIS A 177 8.54 26.83 -9.05
C HIS A 177 9.57 27.87 -9.50
N GLU A 178 10.09 27.74 -10.72
CA GLU A 178 11.07 28.70 -11.25
C GLU A 178 10.51 30.13 -11.31
N LEU A 179 9.26 30.29 -11.75
CA LEU A 179 8.60 31.60 -11.81
C LEU A 179 8.40 32.20 -10.42
N VAL A 180 7.91 31.41 -9.45
CA VAL A 180 7.71 31.85 -8.07
C VAL A 180 9.05 32.24 -7.42
N ASP A 181 10.09 31.41 -7.57
CA ASP A 181 11.43 31.69 -7.04
C ASP A 181 12.03 32.99 -7.61
N LEU A 182 11.86 33.24 -8.91
CA LEU A 182 12.33 34.47 -9.55
C LEU A 182 11.62 35.71 -8.99
N ALA A 183 10.31 35.63 -8.74
CA ALA A 183 9.58 36.74 -8.18
C ALA A 183 9.90 37.00 -6.71
N THR A 184 10.05 35.95 -5.89
CA THR A 184 10.47 36.11 -4.49
C THR A 184 11.87 36.71 -4.39
N LYS A 185 12.80 36.31 -5.26
CA LYS A 185 14.15 36.93 -5.35
C LYS A 185 14.11 38.39 -5.80
N SER A 186 13.16 38.75 -6.65
CA SER A 186 12.99 40.13 -7.14
C SER A 186 12.34 41.04 -6.09
N ALA A 187 11.43 40.50 -5.27
CA ALA A 187 10.79 41.23 -4.17
C ALA A 187 11.71 41.43 -2.95
N GLY A 188 12.72 40.57 -2.76
CA GLY A 188 13.71 40.68 -1.68
C GLY A 188 14.91 41.58 -1.97
N ARG A 189 14.97 42.23 -3.14
CA ARG A 189 16.02 43.18 -3.48
C ARG A 189 15.60 44.56 -2.94
N GLU A 190 16.10 44.94 -1.77
CA GLU A 190 15.93 46.32 -1.26
C GLU A 190 16.41 47.34 -2.30
N PRO A 191 15.78 48.52 -2.40
CA PRO A 191 16.22 49.56 -3.31
C PRO A 191 17.62 49.99 -2.88
N VAL A 192 18.60 49.84 -3.77
CA VAL A 192 19.92 50.48 -3.60
C VAL A 192 19.69 51.97 -3.80
N ASP A 193 19.52 52.69 -2.69
CA ASP A 193 19.56 54.15 -2.67
C ASP A 193 20.98 54.59 -3.06
N GLY A 194 21.10 55.38 -4.11
CA GLY A 194 22.36 55.91 -4.64
C GLY A 194 22.14 56.99 -5.68
#